data_AF-A0A6B3HHX4-F1
#
_entry.id   AF-A0A6B3HHX4-F1
#
_cell.length_a   1.000
_cell.length_b   1.000
_cell.length_c   1.000
_cell.angle_alpha   90.00
_cell.angle_beta   90.00
_cell.angle_gamma   90.00
#
_symmetry.space_group_name_H-M   'P 1'
#
loop_
_entity.id
_entity.type
_entity.pdbx_description
1 polymer ?
#
loop_
_entity_poly.entity_id
_entity_poly.type
_entity_poly.pdbx_seq_one_letter_code
_entity_poly.pdbx_strand_id
1 'polypeptide(L)'
;PETSATVSGEQDADGAYLGMATVTVTASDTGSGVNTIEYAIGSAGEWKPYTAPVMVHEVGEHAVRYRATDRSGNVAAEKTVEFTVVEPPSQDKTAPETSVKLEGSKNSDGAFITSAKATV
;
A
#
# COMPACT_ATOMS: atom_id res chain seq x y z
N PRO A 1 -5.67 12.00 -26.00
CA PRO A 1 -5.23 11.79 -24.60
C PRO A 1 -4.14 10.71 -24.51
N GLU A 2 -3.13 10.92 -23.68
CA GLU A 2 -2.07 9.96 -23.35
C GLU A 2 -2.16 9.56 -21.88
N THR A 3 -2.03 8.26 -21.60
CA THR A 3 -2.10 7.68 -20.25
C THR A 3 -0.75 7.12 -19.81
N SER A 4 -0.47 7.19 -18.51
CA SER A 4 0.69 6.55 -17.86
C SER A 4 0.30 6.04 -16.48
N ALA A 5 0.91 4.94 -16.04
CA ALA A 5 0.69 4.38 -14.71
C ALA A 5 2.03 4.08 -14.01
N THR A 6 2.05 4.28 -12.69
CA THR A 6 3.17 3.93 -11.82
C THR A 6 2.68 3.03 -10.71
N VAL A 7 3.42 1.95 -10.44
CA VAL A 7 3.17 1.08 -9.28
C VAL A 7 4.21 1.41 -8.21
N SER A 8 3.76 1.51 -6.96
CA SER A 8 4.62 1.85 -5.83
C SER A 8 4.28 0.97 -4.62
N GLY A 9 5.30 0.66 -3.83
CA GLY A 9 5.19 -0.20 -2.65
C GLY A 9 6.58 -0.68 -2.26
N GLU A 10 6.66 -1.36 -1.12
CA GLU A 10 7.89 -2.05 -0.72
C GLU A 10 8.10 -3.25 -1.67
N GLN A 11 9.32 -3.44 -2.18
CA GLN A 11 9.64 -4.52 -3.11
C GLN A 11 10.77 -5.39 -2.57
N ASP A 12 10.73 -6.68 -2.87
CA ASP A 12 11.84 -7.60 -2.64
C ASP A 12 12.92 -7.47 -3.74
N ALA A 13 14.04 -8.19 -3.60
CA ALA A 13 15.14 -8.22 -4.56
C ALA A 13 14.70 -8.68 -5.97
N ASP A 14 13.65 -9.49 -6.06
CA ASP A 14 13.05 -9.93 -7.33
C ASP A 14 12.06 -8.91 -7.93
N GLY A 15 11.82 -7.77 -7.27
CA GLY A 15 10.89 -6.73 -7.74
C GLY A 15 9.41 -7.00 -7.45
N ALA A 16 9.11 -8.07 -6.70
CA ALA A 16 7.75 -8.35 -6.21
C ALA A 16 7.39 -7.42 -5.05
N TYR A 17 6.14 -6.94 -5.02
CA TYR A 17 5.65 -6.04 -3.98
C TYR A 17 5.29 -6.80 -2.70
N LEU A 18 5.81 -6.35 -1.56
CA LEU A 18 5.65 -6.99 -0.27
C LEU A 18 4.37 -6.52 0.42
N GLY A 19 3.40 -7.41 0.54
CA GLY A 19 2.11 -7.19 1.21
C GLY A 19 1.13 -6.28 0.48
N MET A 20 1.60 -5.26 -0.24
CA MET A 20 0.74 -4.38 -1.03
C MET A 20 1.48 -3.64 -2.15
N ALA A 21 0.73 -3.31 -3.20
CA ALA A 21 1.11 -2.42 -4.27
C ALA A 21 0.06 -1.33 -4.47
N THR A 22 0.49 -0.11 -4.80
CA THR A 22 -0.38 1.03 -5.09
C THR A 22 -0.17 1.45 -6.54
N VAL A 23 -1.22 1.37 -7.35
CA VAL A 23 -1.21 1.82 -8.75
C VAL A 23 -1.76 3.23 -8.83
N THR A 24 -0.94 4.14 -9.35
CA THR A 24 -1.33 5.53 -9.65
C THR A 24 -1.43 5.71 -11.16
N VAL A 25 -2.59 6.12 -11.66
CA VAL A 25 -2.82 6.39 -13.08
C VAL A 25 -2.88 7.90 -13.30
N THR A 26 -2.24 8.35 -14.37
CA THR A 26 -2.25 9.73 -14.84
C THR A 26 -2.63 9.78 -16.31
N ALA A 27 -3.22 10.90 -16.73
CA ALA A 27 -3.50 11.15 -18.13
C ALA A 27 -3.26 12.64 -18.44
N SER A 28 -2.76 12.91 -19.63
CA SER A 28 -2.55 14.26 -20.16
C SER A 28 -3.09 14.35 -21.59
N ASP A 29 -3.62 15.51 -21.96
CA ASP A 29 -4.08 15.78 -23.32
C ASP A 29 -3.87 17.27 -23.64
N THR A 30 -3.13 17.57 -24.70
CA THR A 30 -2.82 18.96 -25.11
C THR A 30 -3.91 19.58 -25.98
N GLY A 31 -4.92 18.82 -26.39
CA GLY A 31 -6.03 19.28 -27.22
C GLY A 31 -7.20 19.73 -26.35
N SER A 32 -8.21 18.85 -26.24
CA SER A 32 -9.46 19.12 -25.53
C SER A 32 -9.34 18.92 -24.01
N GLY A 33 -8.21 18.39 -23.55
CA GLY A 33 -7.99 18.01 -22.17
C GLY A 33 -8.68 16.69 -21.81
N VAL A 34 -8.27 16.12 -20.68
CA VAL A 34 -8.82 14.84 -20.19
C VAL A 34 -10.22 15.07 -19.58
N ASN A 35 -11.17 14.20 -19.93
CA ASN A 35 -12.51 14.16 -19.37
C ASN A 35 -12.64 13.11 -18.27
N THR A 36 -12.29 11.86 -18.56
CA THR A 36 -12.34 10.76 -17.60
C THR A 36 -11.10 9.87 -17.69
N ILE A 37 -10.76 9.25 -16.56
CA ILE A 37 -9.78 8.17 -16.47
C ILE A 37 -10.52 6.97 -15.90
N GLU A 38 -10.32 5.80 -16.48
CA GLU A 38 -10.94 4.54 -16.04
C GLU A 38 -9.88 3.46 -15.88
N TYR A 39 -10.10 2.55 -14.94
CA TYR A 39 -9.25 1.38 -14.71
C TYR A 39 -10.09 0.11 -14.55
N ALA A 40 -9.49 -1.03 -14.85
CA ALA A 40 -10.05 -2.36 -14.64
C ALA A 40 -8.98 -3.29 -14.07
N ILE A 41 -9.35 -4.11 -13.08
CA ILE A 41 -8.44 -5.09 -12.45
C ILE A 41 -8.62 -6.44 -13.15
N GLY A 42 -7.51 -7.08 -13.51
CA GLY A 42 -7.45 -8.31 -14.29
C GLY A 42 -7.86 -8.12 -15.76
N SER A 43 -7.71 -9.19 -16.54
CA SER A 43 -7.97 -9.18 -18.00
C SER A 43 -9.45 -9.09 -18.38
N ALA A 44 -10.36 -9.40 -17.45
CA ALA A 44 -11.81 -9.40 -17.67
C ALA A 44 -12.60 -8.53 -16.68
N GLY A 45 -11.91 -7.76 -15.82
CA GLY A 45 -12.58 -6.85 -14.89
C GLY A 45 -13.38 -5.74 -15.58
N GLU A 46 -14.38 -5.25 -14.88
CA GLU A 46 -15.19 -4.11 -15.30
C GLU A 46 -14.42 -2.79 -15.18
N TRP A 47 -14.70 -1.86 -16.10
CA TRP A 47 -14.17 -0.51 -16.06
C TRP A 47 -14.80 0.30 -14.93
N LYS A 48 -13.95 0.88 -14.10
CA LYS A 48 -14.33 1.74 -12.98
C LYS A 48 -13.68 3.11 -13.15
N PRO A 49 -14.37 4.20 -12.76
CA PRO A 49 -13.77 5.52 -12.78
C PRO A 49 -12.58 5.58 -11.82
N TYR A 50 -11.46 6.12 -12.30
CA TYR A 50 -10.28 6.35 -11.47
C TYR A 50 -10.46 7.65 -10.70
N THR A 51 -10.78 7.53 -9.41
CA THR A 51 -10.96 8.67 -8.48
C THR A 51 -9.89 8.74 -7.40
N ALA A 52 -9.19 7.63 -7.16
CA ALA A 52 -8.12 7.50 -6.18
C ALA A 52 -7.13 6.39 -6.62
N PRO A 53 -5.89 6.39 -6.08
CA PRO A 53 -4.94 5.31 -6.32
C PRO A 53 -5.52 3.93 -5.96
N VAL A 54 -5.18 2.92 -6.76
CA VAL A 54 -5.69 1.56 -6.60
C VAL A 54 -4.73 0.78 -5.72
N MET A 55 -5.18 0.42 -4.51
CA MET A 55 -4.40 -0.39 -3.58
C MET A 55 -4.74 -1.87 -3.77
N VAL A 56 -3.73 -2.69 -4.01
CA VAL A 56 -3.85 -4.15 -4.16
C VAL A 56 -2.99 -4.80 -3.09
N HIS A 57 -3.65 -5.52 -2.17
CA HIS A 57 -3.03 -6.23 -1.04
C HIS A 57 -3.20 -7.75 -1.14
N GLU A 58 -3.84 -8.23 -2.20
CA GLU A 58 -4.00 -9.65 -2.46
C GLU A 58 -2.69 -10.22 -3.01
N VAL A 59 -2.21 -11.32 -2.45
CA VAL A 59 -1.01 -12.02 -2.93
C VAL A 59 -1.30 -12.69 -4.27
N GLY A 60 -0.41 -12.50 -5.24
CA GLY A 60 -0.52 -13.07 -6.58
C GLY A 60 -0.08 -12.12 -7.69
N GLU A 61 -0.22 -12.57 -8.93
CA GLU A 61 -0.03 -11.75 -10.12
C GLU A 61 -1.27 -10.90 -10.38
N HIS A 62 -1.06 -9.61 -10.61
CA HIS A 62 -2.10 -8.64 -10.86
C HIS A 62 -1.82 -7.87 -12.14
N ALA A 63 -2.89 -7.62 -12.89
CA ALA A 63 -2.88 -6.76 -14.05
C ALA A 63 -3.89 -5.63 -13.84
N VAL A 64 -3.47 -4.39 -14.03
CA VAL A 64 -4.38 -3.23 -14.03
C VAL A 64 -4.38 -2.61 -15.41
N ARG A 65 -5.54 -2.67 -16.06
CA ARG A 65 -5.81 -2.00 -17.33
C ARG A 65 -6.29 -0.59 -17.07
N TYR A 66 -5.86 0.36 -17.87
CA TYR A 66 -6.25 1.76 -17.72
C TYR A 66 -6.39 2.45 -19.06
N ARG A 67 -7.34 3.38 -19.14
CA ARG A 67 -7.61 4.22 -20.31
C ARG A 67 -8.12 5.59 -19.88
N ALA A 68 -8.09 6.55 -20.81
CA ALA A 68 -8.65 7.87 -20.58
C ALA A 68 -9.45 8.32 -21.81
N THR A 69 -10.48 9.13 -21.56
CA THR A 69 -11.32 9.74 -22.59
C THR A 69 -11.14 11.25 -22.52
N ASP A 70 -10.94 11.92 -23.65
CA ASP A 70 -10.86 13.38 -23.71
C ASP A 70 -12.26 14.05 -23.76
N ARG A 71 -12.31 15.38 -23.65
CA ARG A 71 -13.59 16.12 -23.70
C ARG A 71 -14.28 16.10 -25.06
N SER A 72 -13.58 15.67 -26.10
CA SER A 72 -14.14 15.49 -27.44
C SER A 72 -14.68 14.08 -27.67
N GLY A 73 -14.52 13.18 -26.69
CA GLY A 73 -14.96 11.79 -26.75
C GLY A 73 -13.94 10.81 -27.32
N ASN A 74 -12.69 11.23 -27.60
CA ASN A 74 -11.68 10.28 -28.05
C ASN A 74 -11.13 9.47 -26.88
N VAL A 75 -11.14 8.14 -27.04
CA VAL A 75 -10.63 7.20 -26.04
C VAL A 75 -9.18 6.85 -26.39
N ALA A 76 -8.28 6.99 -25.41
CA ALA A 76 -6.89 6.55 -25.53
C ALA A 76 -6.81 5.02 -25.71
N ALA A 77 -5.73 4.55 -26.32
CA ALA A 77 -5.43 3.12 -26.34
C ALA A 77 -5.37 2.57 -24.90
N GLU A 78 -5.94 1.38 -24.70
CA GLU A 78 -5.82 0.65 -23.45
C GLU A 78 -4.35 0.33 -23.20
N LYS A 79 -3.90 0.59 -21.98
CA LYS A 79 -2.60 0.16 -21.48
C LYS A 79 -2.79 -0.72 -20.26
N THR A 80 -1.82 -1.60 -20.02
CA THR A 80 -1.82 -2.53 -18.88
C THR A 80 -0.54 -2.33 -18.10
N VAL A 81 -0.65 -2.40 -16.77
CA VAL A 81 0.49 -2.55 -15.87
C VAL A 81 0.35 -3.85 -15.10
N GLU A 82 1.42 -4.63 -15.06
CA GLU A 82 1.46 -5.94 -14.43
C GLU A 82 2.44 -5.89 -13.25
N PHE A 83 2.06 -6.51 -12.14
CA PHE A 83 2.89 -6.59 -10.95
C PHE A 83 2.50 -7.80 -10.10
N THR A 84 3.44 -8.28 -9.30
CA THR A 84 3.22 -9.39 -8.38
C THR A 84 3.26 -8.88 -6.96
N VAL A 85 2.29 -9.29 -6.15
CA VAL A 85 2.29 -9.06 -4.70
C VAL A 85 2.62 -10.38 -4.01
N VAL A 86 3.56 -10.37 -3.07
CA VAL A 86 3.97 -11.53 -2.28
C VAL A 86 3.75 -11.24 -0.79
N GLU A 87 3.60 -12.30 0.00
CA GLU A 87 3.49 -12.14 1.45
C GLU A 87 4.81 -11.56 1.99
N PRO A 88 4.77 -10.49 2.80
CA PRO A 88 5.99 -9.96 3.40
C PRO A 88 6.61 -11.03 4.30
N PRO A 89 7.95 -11.10 4.42
CA PRO A 89 8.58 -12.00 5.38
C PRO A 89 7.98 -11.74 6.75
N SER A 90 7.67 -12.80 7.49
CA SER A 90 7.08 -12.69 8.82
C SER A 90 8.01 -11.84 9.70
N GLN A 91 7.69 -10.55 9.88
CA GLN A 91 8.33 -9.77 10.91
C GLN A 91 7.86 -10.38 12.22
N ASP A 92 8.80 -10.96 12.95
CA ASP A 92 8.60 -11.37 14.32
C ASP A 92 7.97 -10.19 15.08
N LYS A 93 6.68 -10.33 15.38
CA LYS A 93 5.88 -9.37 16.16
C LYS A 93 5.91 -9.74 17.64
N THR A 94 6.98 -10.38 18.14
CA THR A 94 7.17 -10.41 19.58
C THR A 94 7.34 -8.97 20.04
N ALA A 95 6.27 -8.43 20.63
CA ALA A 95 6.39 -7.23 21.42
C ALA A 95 7.50 -7.51 22.45
N PRO A 96 8.40 -6.55 22.73
CA PRO A 96 9.36 -6.75 23.81
C PRO A 96 8.56 -7.01 25.09
N GLU A 97 8.76 -8.17 25.71
CA GLU A 97 8.23 -8.43 27.04
C GLU A 97 8.95 -7.50 28.02
N THR A 98 8.32 -6.38 28.39
CA THR A 98 8.78 -5.57 29.51
C THR A 98 8.44 -6.30 30.81
N SER A 99 9.24 -7.31 31.17
CA SER A 99 9.19 -7.89 32.51
C SER A 99 9.90 -6.95 33.48
N VAL A 100 9.17 -6.00 34.06
CA VAL A 100 9.67 -5.26 35.23
C VAL A 100 9.57 -6.21 36.42
N LYS A 101 10.66 -6.94 36.70
CA LYS A 101 10.80 -7.69 37.94
C LYS A 101 11.05 -6.68 39.07
N LEU A 102 9.98 -6.24 39.74
CA LEU A 102 10.07 -5.47 40.98
C LEU A 102 10.52 -6.40 42.11
N GLU A 103 11.82 -6.56 42.31
CA GLU A 103 12.35 -7.07 43.58
C GLU A 103 12.43 -5.91 44.57
N GLY A 104 11.39 -5.76 45.39
CA GLY A 104 11.36 -4.81 46.50
C GLY A 104 10.84 -5.49 47.76
N SER A 105 11.64 -5.52 48.82
CA SER A 105 11.18 -5.98 50.13
C SER A 105 10.10 -5.02 50.67
N LYS A 106 8.89 -5.55 50.88
CA LYS A 106 7.75 -4.83 51.45
C LYS A 106 7.83 -4.87 52.98
N ASN A 107 7.52 -3.79 53.69
CA ASN A 107 7.36 -3.85 55.15
C ASN A 107 5.98 -4.41 55.53
N SER A 108 5.78 -4.81 56.80
CA SER A 108 4.58 -5.55 57.27
C SER A 108 3.24 -4.82 57.16
N ASP A 109 3.22 -3.56 56.73
CA ASP A 109 1.99 -2.78 56.47
C ASP A 109 1.73 -2.57 54.96
N GLY A 110 2.63 -3.04 54.11
CA GLY A 110 2.38 -3.04 52.67
C GLY A 110 2.83 -1.78 51.91
N ALA A 111 3.65 -0.91 52.49
CA ALA A 111 4.21 0.26 51.81
C ALA A 111 5.58 -0.05 51.17
N PHE A 112 5.83 0.49 49.97
CA PHE A 112 7.14 0.39 49.31
C PHE A 112 8.10 1.45 49.88
N ILE A 113 9.24 1.01 50.41
CA ILE A 113 10.22 1.87 51.11
C ILE A 113 11.53 2.04 50.32
N THR A 114 11.50 2.54 49.09
CA THR A 114 12.68 3.26 48.52
C THR A 114 12.32 3.94 47.21
N SER A 115 12.81 5.17 47.04
CA SER A 115 12.72 5.96 45.83
C SER A 115 13.50 5.27 44.70
N ALA A 116 12.83 4.76 43.67
CA ALA A 116 13.52 4.26 42.48
C ALA A 116 13.86 5.42 41.55
N LYS A 117 15.15 5.66 41.34
CA LYS A 117 15.66 6.60 40.33
C LYS A 117 15.69 5.85 38.99
N ALA A 118 14.97 6.33 38.00
CA ALA A 118 15.05 5.80 36.64
C ALA A 118 16.30 6.36 35.94
N THR A 119 17.12 5.50 35.35
CA THR A 119 18.11 5.90 34.34
C THR A 119 18.19 4.79 33.30
N VAL A 120 18.22 5.21 32.03
CA VAL A 120 18.26 4.38 30.82
C VAL A 120 19.51 3.51 30.76
#